data_AF-A0A625M9S0-F1
#
_entry.id   AF-A0A625M9S0-F1
#
_cell.length_a   1.000
_cell.length_b   1.000
_cell.length_c   1.000
_cell.angle_alpha   90.00
_cell.angle_beta   90.00
_cell.angle_gamma   90.00
#
_symmetry.space_group_name_H-M   'P 1'
#
loop_
_entity.id
_entity.type
_entity.pdbx_description
1 polymer ?
#
loop_
_entity_poly.entity_id
_entity_poly.type
_entity_poly.pdbx_seq_one_letter_code
_entity_poly.pdbx_strand_id
1 'polypeptide(L)'
;SPSDAAAKVAAVTGSLPPADPAVTAAAVAETEAARKNAAALAQTLMAKTRPGTGNAYLTRKGFPGRECRMLTVTHRAGGVSWRAGDLVVPLYDDSGELVNLQLISADGRKRTLKGGQVRGTCHTLEGQNQAGKRLWIAEGYATALTVHHLTGETVMVALSSVNLLSLASLARQKYPACQIVLAADRDLSGDGQTKAAAAADACEGVVALPPVFGDWNDAFTQYGGEATRKAIYDAIRPPAESPFDTMSEAEFSAMSTSEKAMRIYEHYGEALAVDANGQLLSRYENGVWKVLPPQDFARDVAGLFQRLRAPFSSGKVASVVDTLKLIIPQQEAPSRRLIGFRNGVLDTQNGTFHPHSPSHWMRTLCDVDFTPPVEGETLETHAPAFWRWLDRAAGGRAEKRDVILAALFMVLANRYDWQLFLEVTGPGGSGKSIMAEIATLLAGEDNATSATIETLESPRERAALTGFSLIRLPDQEKWSGDGAGLKAITGGDAVSVDPKYRDAYSTHIPAV
;
A
#
# COMPACT_ATOMS: atom_id res chain seq x y z
N SER A 1 8.19 -17.70 -24.95
CA SER A 1 8.52 -17.10 -23.64
C SER A 1 8.78 -15.60 -23.79
N PRO A 2 8.91 -14.82 -22.70
CA PRO A 2 9.41 -13.44 -22.75
C PRO A 2 10.78 -13.33 -23.44
N SER A 3 11.62 -14.38 -23.35
CA SER A 3 12.90 -14.45 -24.06
C SER A 3 12.73 -14.61 -25.59
N ASP A 4 11.68 -15.28 -26.07
CA ASP A 4 11.40 -15.41 -27.52
C ASP A 4 10.86 -14.11 -28.13
N ALA A 5 10.12 -13.31 -27.35
CA ALA A 5 9.67 -11.99 -27.78
C ALA A 5 10.84 -11.01 -27.88
N ALA A 6 11.75 -11.02 -26.91
CA ALA A 6 12.98 -10.23 -26.93
C ALA A 6 13.92 -10.63 -28.09
N ALA A 7 14.04 -11.93 -28.37
CA ALA A 7 14.83 -12.44 -29.50
C ALA A 7 14.24 -12.04 -30.86
N LYS A 8 12.90 -12.05 -31.01
CA LYS A 8 12.22 -11.60 -32.24
C LYS A 8 12.32 -10.08 -32.44
N VAL A 9 12.30 -9.29 -31.37
CA VAL A 9 12.54 -7.83 -31.47
C VAL A 9 13.99 -7.55 -31.85
N ALA A 10 14.97 -8.25 -31.25
CA ALA A 10 16.39 -8.13 -31.59
C ALA A 10 16.72 -8.56 -33.03
N ALA A 11 15.99 -9.55 -33.57
CA ALA A 11 16.14 -9.99 -34.96
C ALA A 11 15.57 -8.98 -35.98
N VAL A 12 14.62 -8.14 -35.57
CA VAL A 12 14.02 -7.08 -36.41
C VAL A 12 14.82 -5.77 -36.31
N THR A 13 15.51 -5.52 -35.19
CA THR A 13 16.23 -4.26 -34.92
C THR A 13 17.73 -4.30 -35.16
N GLY A 14 18.23 -5.37 -35.80
CA GLY A 14 19.64 -5.64 -36.12
C GLY A 14 20.60 -4.50 -35.80
N SER A 15 21.30 -4.62 -34.66
CA SER A 15 22.40 -3.76 -34.20
C SER A 15 22.38 -2.35 -34.80
N LEU A 16 21.49 -1.48 -34.31
CA LEU A 16 21.60 -0.05 -34.57
C LEU A 16 23.05 0.38 -34.32
N PRO A 17 23.73 1.02 -35.28
CA PRO A 17 25.08 1.51 -35.06
C PRO A 17 25.09 2.42 -33.82
N PRO A 18 26.17 2.43 -33.02
CA PRO A 18 26.29 3.37 -31.90
C PRO A 18 25.96 4.77 -32.43
N ALA A 19 25.11 5.48 -31.69
CA ALA A 19 24.63 6.80 -32.10
C ALA A 19 25.82 7.66 -32.54
N ASP A 20 25.72 8.23 -33.75
CA ASP A 20 26.79 9.03 -34.33
C ASP A 20 27.26 10.07 -33.30
N PRO A 21 28.56 10.11 -32.93
CA PRO A 21 29.09 11.06 -31.98
C PRO A 21 28.75 12.51 -32.34
N ALA A 22 28.62 12.84 -33.64
CA ALA A 22 28.21 14.16 -34.11
C ALA A 22 26.73 14.45 -33.82
N VAL A 23 25.85 13.46 -33.97
CA VAL A 23 24.41 13.58 -33.63
C VAL A 23 24.23 13.66 -32.12
N THR A 24 25.02 12.90 -31.36
CA THR A 24 25.02 12.95 -29.89
C THR A 24 25.55 14.30 -29.39
N ALA A 25 26.64 14.82 -29.96
CA ALA A 25 27.18 16.13 -29.63
C ALA A 25 26.21 17.27 -30.03
N ALA A 26 25.55 17.18 -31.18
CA ALA A 26 24.52 18.14 -31.60
C ALA A 26 23.30 18.11 -30.66
N ALA A 27 22.82 16.93 -30.27
CA ALA A 27 21.72 16.78 -29.32
C ALA A 27 22.08 17.29 -27.91
N VAL A 28 23.33 17.09 -27.46
CA VAL A 28 23.85 17.65 -26.20
C VAL A 28 23.93 19.18 -26.28
N ALA A 29 24.47 19.73 -27.37
CA ALA A 29 24.55 21.18 -27.57
C ALA A 29 23.17 21.85 -27.68
N GLU A 30 22.21 21.22 -28.35
CA GLU A 30 20.82 21.69 -28.43
C GLU A 30 20.15 21.65 -27.05
N THR A 31 20.44 20.63 -26.25
CA THR A 31 19.97 20.52 -24.86
C THR A 31 20.58 21.60 -23.96
N GLU A 32 21.87 21.92 -24.11
CA GLU A 32 22.53 22.99 -23.35
C GLU A 32 22.00 24.38 -23.72
N ALA A 33 21.81 24.65 -25.02
CA ALA A 33 21.21 25.90 -25.48
C ALA A 33 19.78 26.08 -24.94
N ALA A 34 18.98 25.01 -24.96
CA ALA A 34 17.63 25.01 -24.40
C ALA A 34 17.65 25.29 -22.89
N ARG A 35 18.57 24.68 -22.13
CA ARG A 35 18.73 24.93 -20.69
C ARG A 35 19.11 26.37 -20.40
N LYS A 36 20.07 26.94 -21.13
CA LYS A 36 20.50 28.33 -20.98
C LYS A 36 19.36 29.32 -21.25
N ASN A 37 18.58 29.07 -22.30
CA ASN A 37 17.40 29.87 -22.63
C ASN A 37 16.32 29.78 -21.54
N ALA A 38 16.09 28.59 -21.00
CA ALA A 38 15.13 28.39 -19.91
C ALA A 38 15.58 29.07 -18.61
N ALA A 39 16.88 29.03 -18.27
CA ALA A 39 17.44 29.73 -17.12
C ALA A 39 17.30 31.26 -17.26
N ALA A 40 17.60 31.82 -18.43
CA ALA A 40 17.40 33.25 -18.70
C ALA A 40 15.91 33.66 -18.61
N LEU A 41 15.01 32.80 -19.11
CA LEU A 41 13.57 33.00 -18.98
C LEU A 41 13.13 32.91 -17.51
N ALA A 42 13.68 31.97 -16.73
CA ALA A 42 13.43 31.81 -15.31
C ALA A 42 13.80 33.09 -14.53
N GLN A 43 14.98 33.66 -14.79
CA GLN A 43 15.42 34.92 -14.20
C GLN A 43 14.47 36.08 -14.57
N THR A 44 14.11 36.18 -15.86
CA THR A 44 13.18 37.20 -16.36
C THR A 44 11.81 37.11 -15.70
N LEU A 45 11.27 35.90 -15.53
CA LEU A 45 9.99 35.69 -14.88
C LEU A 45 10.09 35.91 -13.36
N MET A 46 11.18 35.52 -12.70
CA MET A 46 11.38 35.80 -11.27
C MET A 46 11.42 37.29 -10.96
N ALA A 47 12.03 38.11 -11.83
CA ALA A 47 11.99 39.56 -11.69
C ALA A 47 10.56 40.13 -11.79
N LYS A 48 9.63 39.39 -12.40
CA LYS A 48 8.20 39.72 -12.51
C LYS A 48 7.35 38.93 -11.51
N THR A 49 7.93 38.64 -10.34
CA THR A 49 7.19 38.08 -9.20
C THR A 49 7.17 39.07 -8.04
N ARG A 50 6.17 38.93 -7.17
CA ARG A 50 6.13 39.59 -5.86
C ARG A 50 5.85 38.56 -4.77
N PRO A 51 6.43 38.73 -3.57
CA PRO A 51 5.97 37.98 -2.40
C PRO A 51 4.55 38.41 -2.02
N GLY A 52 3.78 37.48 -1.47
CA GLY A 52 2.48 37.77 -0.86
C GLY A 52 1.73 36.52 -0.41
N THR A 53 0.59 36.73 0.23
CA THR A 53 -0.30 35.70 0.75
C THR A 53 -1.62 35.67 -0.05
N GLY A 54 -2.50 34.70 0.24
CA GLY A 54 -3.84 34.63 -0.36
C GLY A 54 -3.88 34.14 -1.81
N ASN A 55 -2.80 33.53 -2.31
CA ASN A 55 -2.80 32.90 -3.64
C ASN A 55 -3.91 31.82 -3.73
N ALA A 56 -4.63 31.79 -4.86
CA ALA A 56 -5.79 30.92 -5.03
C ALA A 56 -5.48 29.41 -4.90
N TYR A 57 -4.32 28.96 -5.38
CA TYR A 57 -3.90 27.56 -5.28
C TYR A 57 -3.59 27.18 -3.83
N LEU A 58 -2.79 27.99 -3.12
CA LEU A 58 -2.44 27.72 -1.72
C LEU A 58 -3.63 27.84 -0.78
N THR A 59 -4.53 28.79 -1.02
CA THR A 59 -5.79 28.90 -0.29
C THR A 59 -6.62 27.62 -0.41
N ARG A 60 -6.73 27.04 -1.61
CA ARG A 60 -7.43 25.75 -1.82
C ARG A 60 -6.73 24.59 -1.12
N LYS A 61 -5.40 24.62 -1.06
CA LYS A 61 -4.57 23.62 -0.38
C LYS A 61 -4.47 23.84 1.14
N GLY A 62 -5.30 24.72 1.72
CA GLY A 62 -5.39 24.94 3.16
C GLY A 62 -4.39 25.95 3.75
N PHE A 63 -3.69 26.71 2.90
CA PHE A 63 -2.62 27.64 3.31
C PHE A 63 -2.86 29.09 2.85
N PRO A 64 -3.99 29.74 3.20
CA PRO A 64 -4.27 31.11 2.75
C PRO A 64 -3.25 32.15 3.25
N GLY A 65 -2.70 31.94 4.46
CA GLY A 65 -1.73 32.85 5.07
C GLY A 65 -0.28 32.58 4.69
N ARG A 66 0.01 31.55 3.87
CA ARG A 66 1.40 31.22 3.51
C ARG A 66 1.93 32.23 2.50
N GLU A 67 3.06 32.84 2.83
CA GLU A 67 3.78 33.68 1.87
C GLU A 67 4.33 32.83 0.73
N CYS A 68 4.17 33.32 -0.50
CA CYS A 68 4.65 32.68 -1.70
C CYS A 68 5.02 33.71 -2.78
N ARG A 69 5.71 33.28 -3.83
CA ARG A 69 6.03 34.11 -4.99
C ARG A 69 4.91 34.02 -6.02
N MET A 70 4.32 35.15 -6.36
CA MET A 70 3.25 35.25 -7.35
C MET A 70 3.67 36.06 -8.56
N LEU A 71 3.27 35.63 -9.75
CA LEU A 71 3.44 36.42 -10.97
C LEU A 71 2.74 37.78 -10.85
N THR A 72 3.37 38.83 -11.36
CA THR A 72 2.75 40.16 -11.49
C THR A 72 2.23 40.42 -12.90
N VAL A 73 2.58 39.55 -13.85
CA VAL A 73 2.21 39.66 -15.26
C VAL A 73 1.61 38.36 -15.79
N THR A 74 0.90 38.45 -16.91
CA THR A 74 0.46 37.27 -17.65
C THR A 74 1.63 36.68 -18.44
N HIS A 75 1.80 35.37 -18.38
CA HIS A 75 2.78 34.62 -19.17
C HIS A 75 2.07 33.49 -19.94
N ARG A 76 2.42 33.28 -21.21
CA ARG A 76 1.85 32.19 -22.03
C ARG A 76 2.96 31.26 -22.48
N ALA A 77 2.79 29.97 -22.19
CA ALA A 77 3.72 28.93 -22.61
C ALA A 77 3.00 27.58 -22.77
N GLY A 78 3.34 26.84 -23.83
CA GLY A 78 2.85 25.48 -24.05
C GLY A 78 1.33 25.34 -24.08
N GLY A 79 0.61 26.32 -24.65
CA GLY A 79 -0.86 26.34 -24.70
C GLY A 79 -1.55 26.71 -23.37
N VAL A 80 -0.79 27.04 -22.33
CA VAL A 80 -1.30 27.46 -21.02
C VAL A 80 -1.04 28.95 -20.81
N SER A 81 -2.03 29.66 -20.24
CA SER A 81 -1.90 31.08 -19.86
C SER A 81 -1.87 31.21 -18.35
N TRP A 82 -0.72 31.61 -17.82
CA TRP A 82 -0.47 31.92 -16.41
C TRP A 82 -0.80 33.39 -16.18
N ARG A 83 -1.59 33.69 -15.15
CA ARG A 83 -2.10 35.04 -14.86
C ARG A 83 -1.32 35.68 -13.72
N ALA A 84 -1.46 37.00 -13.59
CA ALA A 84 -1.03 37.68 -12.38
C ALA A 84 -1.73 37.06 -11.16
N GLY A 85 -0.96 36.77 -10.12
CA GLY A 85 -1.41 36.05 -8.93
C GLY A 85 -1.10 34.55 -8.94
N ASP A 86 -0.77 33.93 -10.09
CA ASP A 86 -0.38 32.51 -10.14
C ASP A 86 0.96 32.28 -9.43
N LEU A 87 1.12 31.09 -8.85
CA LEU A 87 2.25 30.72 -8.00
C LEU A 87 3.48 30.35 -8.84
N VAL A 88 4.64 30.77 -8.36
CA VAL A 88 5.96 30.47 -8.93
C VAL A 88 6.82 29.75 -7.90
N VAL A 89 7.33 28.57 -8.26
CA VAL A 89 8.25 27.78 -7.44
C VAL A 89 9.62 27.75 -8.13
N PRO A 90 10.64 28.42 -7.57
CA PRO A 90 11.97 28.46 -8.18
C PRO A 90 12.76 27.17 -7.96
N LEU A 91 13.48 26.74 -9.00
CA LEU A 91 14.32 25.56 -8.98
C LEU A 91 15.79 25.94 -9.09
N TYR A 92 16.55 25.50 -8.10
CA TYR A 92 17.98 25.72 -8.01
C TYR A 92 18.74 24.41 -8.23
N ASP A 93 19.89 24.49 -8.86
CA ASP A 93 20.83 23.37 -8.92
C ASP A 93 21.69 23.29 -7.64
N ASP A 94 22.64 22.35 -7.61
CA ASP A 94 23.48 22.14 -6.43
C ASP A 94 24.50 23.29 -6.18
N SER A 95 24.75 24.13 -7.18
CA SER A 95 25.56 25.34 -7.04
C SER A 95 24.76 26.51 -6.45
N GLY A 96 23.43 26.39 -6.36
CA GLY A 96 22.53 27.43 -5.88
C GLY A 96 22.06 28.39 -6.99
N GLU A 97 22.34 28.10 -8.26
CA GLU A 97 21.90 28.94 -9.37
C GLU A 97 20.44 28.65 -9.76
N LEU A 98 19.69 29.71 -10.07
CA LEU A 98 18.32 29.59 -10.59
C LEU A 98 18.36 29.10 -12.04
N VAL A 99 17.97 27.84 -12.25
CA VAL A 99 18.06 27.19 -13.56
C VAL A 99 16.69 26.94 -14.20
N ASN A 100 15.61 26.94 -13.41
CA ASN A 100 14.25 26.73 -13.92
C ASN A 100 13.17 27.22 -12.93
N LEU A 101 11.91 27.25 -13.36
CA LEU A 101 10.73 27.52 -12.53
C LEU A 101 9.66 26.46 -12.75
N GLN A 102 8.87 26.17 -11.72
CA GLN A 102 7.53 25.61 -11.89
C GLN A 102 6.48 26.70 -11.69
N LEU A 103 5.57 26.82 -12.64
CA LEU A 103 4.39 27.66 -12.55
C LEU A 103 3.20 26.80 -12.13
N ILE A 104 2.39 27.33 -11.20
CA ILE A 104 1.19 26.68 -10.68
C ILE A 104 0.02 27.68 -10.76
N SER A 105 -1.00 27.32 -11.52
CA SER A 105 -2.12 28.20 -11.81
C SER A 105 -3.15 28.13 -10.70
N ALA A 106 -4.06 29.11 -10.68
CA ALA A 106 -5.19 29.10 -9.75
C ALA A 106 -5.96 27.76 -9.77
N ASP A 107 -6.21 27.14 -10.93
CA ASP A 107 -6.90 25.85 -11.05
C ASP A 107 -6.00 24.62 -10.74
N GLY A 108 -4.72 24.82 -10.42
CA GLY A 108 -3.81 23.76 -9.99
C GLY A 108 -3.05 23.06 -11.12
N ARG A 109 -3.08 23.58 -12.36
CA ARG A 109 -2.21 23.09 -13.43
C ARG A 109 -0.76 23.46 -13.11
N LYS A 110 0.15 22.50 -13.27
CA LYS A 110 1.58 22.65 -12.94
C LYS A 110 2.43 22.38 -14.19
N ARG A 111 3.37 23.29 -14.51
CA ARG A 111 4.36 23.09 -15.58
C ARG A 111 5.68 23.73 -15.24
N THR A 112 6.77 23.07 -15.59
CA THR A 112 8.10 23.67 -15.63
C THR A 112 8.34 24.39 -16.95
N LEU A 113 9.35 25.28 -17.01
CA LEU A 113 9.71 25.92 -18.28
C LEU A 113 10.30 24.88 -19.24
N LYS A 114 9.80 24.88 -20.48
CA LYS A 114 10.23 23.95 -21.53
C LYS A 114 11.73 24.10 -21.79
N GLY A 115 12.44 22.97 -21.84
CA GLY A 115 13.89 22.93 -22.07
C GLY A 115 14.74 23.22 -20.82
N GLY A 116 14.12 23.64 -19.71
CA GLY A 116 14.83 23.88 -18.46
C GLY A 116 15.22 22.59 -17.75
N GLN A 117 16.30 22.66 -16.98
CA GLN A 117 16.76 21.55 -16.16
C GLN A 117 15.74 21.29 -15.03
N VAL A 118 15.47 20.01 -14.77
CA VAL A 118 14.63 19.57 -13.63
C VAL A 118 15.41 18.53 -12.82
N ARG A 119 16.04 17.57 -13.51
CA ARG A 119 16.87 16.55 -12.87
C ARG A 119 18.02 17.19 -12.09
N GLY A 120 18.16 16.82 -10.81
CA GLY A 120 19.19 17.33 -9.91
C GLY A 120 18.93 18.77 -9.43
N THR A 121 17.73 19.30 -9.64
CA THR A 121 17.32 20.63 -9.16
C THR A 121 16.22 20.50 -8.13
N CYS A 122 16.09 21.47 -7.24
CA CYS A 122 15.02 21.48 -6.26
C CYS A 122 14.62 22.89 -5.83
N HIS A 123 13.46 22.98 -5.21
CA HIS A 123 13.10 24.08 -4.32
C HIS A 123 13.31 23.62 -2.88
N THR A 124 13.83 24.47 -2.00
CA THR A 124 14.03 24.11 -0.59
C THR A 124 13.20 25.01 0.31
N LEU A 125 12.38 24.40 1.16
CA LEU A 125 11.72 25.04 2.28
C LEU A 125 12.63 24.88 3.49
N GLU A 126 13.32 25.95 3.90
CA GLU A 126 14.26 25.91 5.00
C GLU A 126 13.54 25.80 6.35
N GLY A 127 13.89 24.77 7.13
CA GLY A 127 13.42 24.61 8.50
C GLY A 127 14.10 25.60 9.45
N GLN A 128 13.47 25.87 10.59
CA GLN A 128 14.00 26.80 11.61
C GLN A 128 15.23 26.26 12.35
N ASN A 129 15.45 24.93 12.30
CA ASN A 129 16.61 24.27 12.90
C ASN A 129 17.54 23.72 11.80
N GLN A 130 18.60 24.45 11.46
CA GLN A 130 19.62 23.98 10.51
C GLN A 130 20.48 22.82 11.05
N ALA A 131 20.43 22.54 12.35
CA ALA A 131 21.03 21.35 12.98
C ALA A 131 20.12 20.11 12.89
N GLY A 132 19.39 19.96 11.77
CA GLY A 132 18.37 18.93 11.61
C GLY A 132 18.97 17.52 11.51
N LYS A 133 18.58 16.64 12.42
CA LYS A 133 18.80 15.19 12.29
C LYS A 133 18.06 14.59 11.08
N ARG A 134 17.12 15.33 10.48
CA ARG A 134 16.25 14.89 9.39
C ARG A 134 16.16 15.89 8.24
N LEU A 135 16.09 15.35 7.02
CA LEU A 135 15.87 16.08 5.79
C LEU A 135 14.75 15.39 5.01
N TRP A 136 13.73 16.14 4.61
CA TRP A 136 12.63 15.59 3.82
C TRP A 136 12.82 15.89 2.33
N ILE A 137 12.36 14.96 1.50
CA ILE A 137 12.24 15.13 0.07
C ILE A 137 10.81 14.78 -0.31
N ALA A 138 10.11 15.72 -0.95
CA ALA A 138 8.72 15.53 -1.37
C ALA A 138 8.59 15.64 -2.89
N GLU A 139 7.69 14.86 -3.48
CA GLU A 139 7.44 14.90 -4.92
C GLU A 139 6.79 16.24 -5.32
N GLY A 140 5.70 16.64 -4.65
CA GLY A 140 4.95 17.85 -4.97
C GLY A 140 5.22 19.04 -4.04
N TYR A 141 5.00 20.26 -4.53
CA TYR A 141 5.11 21.48 -3.70
C TYR A 141 4.09 21.52 -2.55
N ALA A 142 2.84 21.08 -2.77
CA ALA A 142 1.83 21.02 -1.70
C ALA A 142 2.18 20.00 -0.62
N THR A 143 2.63 18.81 -1.02
CA THR A 143 3.18 17.78 -0.13
C THR A 143 4.31 18.34 0.71
N ALA A 144 5.30 18.97 0.06
CA ALA A 144 6.44 19.58 0.72
C ALA A 144 6.03 20.65 1.74
N LEU A 145 5.13 21.54 1.32
CA LEU A 145 4.63 22.62 2.16
C LEU A 145 3.88 22.09 3.39
N THR A 146 3.10 21.02 3.21
CA THR A 146 2.34 20.39 4.30
C THR A 146 3.28 19.75 5.31
N VAL A 147 4.24 18.94 4.86
CA VAL A 147 5.25 18.34 5.73
C VAL A 147 6.01 19.43 6.48
N HIS A 148 6.54 20.43 5.77
CA HIS A 148 7.27 21.54 6.35
C HIS A 148 6.44 22.33 7.38
N HIS A 149 5.16 22.59 7.10
CA HIS A 149 4.26 23.27 8.02
C HIS A 149 4.01 22.48 9.31
N LEU A 150 3.90 21.14 9.21
CA LEU A 150 3.57 20.28 10.35
C LEU A 150 4.78 19.90 11.19
N THR A 151 5.97 19.79 10.58
CA THR A 151 7.20 19.36 11.25
C THR A 151 8.13 20.52 11.59
N GLY A 152 8.09 21.63 10.83
CA GLY A 152 9.07 22.72 10.92
C GLY A 152 10.47 22.35 10.37
N GLU A 153 10.63 21.15 9.81
CA GLU A 153 11.89 20.63 9.30
C GLU A 153 12.15 21.08 7.84
N THR A 154 13.39 20.93 7.38
CA THR A 154 13.78 21.28 6.01
C THR A 154 13.20 20.27 5.01
N VAL A 155 12.59 20.77 3.93
CA VAL A 155 11.99 19.95 2.88
C VAL A 155 12.46 20.39 1.50
N MET A 156 13.04 19.46 0.74
CA MET A 156 13.40 19.63 -0.66
C MET A 156 12.26 19.15 -1.57
N VAL A 157 11.95 19.91 -2.61
CA VAL A 157 10.86 19.62 -3.55
C VAL A 157 11.43 19.10 -4.87
N ALA A 158 11.12 17.85 -5.21
CA ALA A 158 11.61 17.18 -6.42
C ALA A 158 10.80 17.50 -7.68
N LEU A 159 9.52 17.87 -7.54
CA LEU A 159 8.52 18.14 -8.58
C LEU A 159 8.07 16.96 -9.45
N SER A 160 8.82 15.86 -9.48
CA SER A 160 8.42 14.64 -10.18
C SER A 160 9.14 13.41 -9.64
N SER A 161 8.49 12.26 -9.76
CA SER A 161 9.05 10.96 -9.38
C SER A 161 10.37 10.60 -10.08
N VAL A 162 10.62 11.11 -11.29
CA VAL A 162 11.92 10.91 -11.99
C VAL A 162 13.05 11.71 -11.33
N ASN A 163 12.77 12.92 -10.87
CA ASN A 163 13.75 13.72 -10.16
C ASN A 163 13.93 13.28 -8.70
N LEU A 164 12.92 12.64 -8.12
CA LEU A 164 12.93 12.15 -6.74
C LEU A 164 14.18 11.27 -6.44
N LEU A 165 14.45 10.28 -7.28
CA LEU A 165 15.63 9.42 -7.15
C LEU A 165 16.94 10.21 -7.27
N SER A 166 17.04 11.10 -8.26
CA SER A 166 18.25 11.90 -8.47
C SER A 166 18.52 12.83 -7.29
N LEU A 167 17.46 13.40 -6.71
CA LEU A 167 17.55 14.31 -5.58
C LEU A 167 17.86 13.58 -4.28
N ALA A 168 17.35 12.36 -4.09
CA ALA A 168 17.66 11.51 -2.94
C ALA A 168 19.17 11.18 -2.88
N SER A 169 19.76 10.78 -3.99
CA SER A 169 21.20 10.53 -4.05
C SER A 169 22.03 11.80 -3.79
N LEU A 170 21.63 12.94 -4.37
CA LEU A 170 22.30 14.23 -4.13
C LEU A 170 22.21 14.64 -2.65
N ALA A 171 21.03 14.50 -2.05
CA ALA A 171 20.80 14.82 -0.65
C ALA A 171 21.68 13.96 0.28
N ARG A 172 21.84 12.66 0.00
CA ARG A 172 22.75 11.80 0.78
C ARG A 172 24.21 12.24 0.69
N GLN A 173 24.67 12.65 -0.49
CA GLN A 173 26.04 13.15 -0.67
C GLN A 173 26.27 14.45 0.12
N LYS A 174 25.30 15.37 0.09
CA LYS A 174 25.41 16.69 0.73
C LYS A 174 25.17 16.65 2.24
N TYR A 175 24.31 15.74 2.70
CA TYR A 175 23.87 15.61 4.09
C TYR A 175 24.06 14.18 4.61
N PRO A 176 25.30 13.67 4.69
CA PRO A 176 25.57 12.26 5.01
C PRO A 176 25.08 11.83 6.39
N ALA A 177 25.02 12.75 7.36
CA ALA A 177 24.59 12.48 8.73
C ALA A 177 23.08 12.65 8.98
N CYS A 178 22.31 13.15 8.00
CA CYS A 178 20.87 13.34 8.15
C CYS A 178 20.12 12.04 7.86
N GLN A 179 19.06 11.77 8.60
CA GLN A 179 18.03 10.81 8.20
C GLN A 179 17.21 11.42 7.06
N ILE A 180 17.27 10.81 5.89
CA ILE A 180 16.53 11.29 4.71
C ILE A 180 15.17 10.61 4.68
N VAL A 181 14.11 11.40 4.52
CA VAL A 181 12.73 10.91 4.46
C VAL A 181 12.07 11.34 3.16
N LEU A 182 11.50 10.36 2.46
CA LEU A 182 10.82 10.52 1.18
C LEU A 182 9.31 10.63 1.45
N ALA A 183 8.78 11.86 1.46
CA ALA A 183 7.35 12.11 1.54
C ALA A 183 6.71 11.89 0.16
N ALA A 184 6.26 10.66 -0.06
CA ALA A 184 5.73 10.21 -1.34
C ALA A 184 4.21 10.20 -1.37
N ASP A 185 3.66 10.26 -2.58
CA ASP A 185 2.24 10.14 -2.82
C ASP A 185 1.83 8.65 -2.74
N ARG A 186 0.61 8.39 -2.27
CA ARG A 186 0.02 7.06 -2.26
C ARG A 186 -0.96 6.97 -3.42
N ASP A 187 -0.51 6.44 -4.55
CA ASP A 187 -1.33 6.25 -5.74
C ASP A 187 -1.89 4.81 -5.85
N LEU A 188 -2.86 4.63 -6.74
CA LEU A 188 -3.52 3.32 -6.97
C LEU A 188 -2.71 2.37 -7.84
N SER A 189 -1.78 2.88 -8.65
CA SER A 189 -0.94 2.01 -9.49
C SER A 189 0.21 1.38 -8.70
N GLY A 190 0.55 1.95 -7.54
CA GLY A 190 1.73 1.58 -6.75
C GLY A 190 3.03 2.16 -7.33
N ASP A 191 2.97 2.94 -8.41
CA ASP A 191 4.16 3.43 -9.12
C ASP A 191 4.91 4.46 -8.28
N GLY A 192 4.19 5.38 -7.64
CA GLY A 192 4.75 6.40 -6.75
C GLY A 192 5.46 5.77 -5.57
N GLN A 193 4.81 4.79 -4.93
CA GLN A 193 5.34 4.01 -3.81
C GLN A 193 6.60 3.25 -4.21
N THR A 194 6.58 2.59 -5.38
CA THR A 194 7.71 1.82 -5.89
C THR A 194 8.92 2.72 -6.19
N LYS A 195 8.68 3.88 -6.81
CA LYS A 195 9.75 4.86 -7.10
C LYS A 195 10.29 5.50 -5.83
N ALA A 196 9.43 5.77 -4.85
CA ALA A 196 9.84 6.28 -3.55
C ALA A 196 10.68 5.26 -2.78
N ALA A 197 10.30 3.98 -2.81
CA ALA A 197 11.09 2.90 -2.23
C ALA A 197 12.48 2.80 -2.87
N ALA A 198 12.55 2.80 -4.21
CA ALA A 198 13.82 2.81 -4.93
C ALA A 198 14.70 4.05 -4.58
N ALA A 199 14.08 5.21 -4.39
CA ALA A 199 14.79 6.43 -3.98
C ALA A 199 15.27 6.36 -2.52
N ALA A 200 14.47 5.79 -1.61
CA ALA A 200 14.84 5.56 -0.23
C ALA A 200 16.02 4.59 -0.14
N ASP A 201 15.99 3.47 -0.87
CA ASP A 201 17.09 2.50 -0.92
C ASP A 201 18.39 3.15 -1.41
N ALA A 202 18.32 3.97 -2.46
CA ALA A 202 19.48 4.66 -3.03
C ALA A 202 20.11 5.72 -2.10
N CYS A 203 19.42 6.12 -1.03
CA CYS A 203 19.90 7.12 -0.09
C CYS A 203 19.89 6.64 1.37
N GLU A 204 19.69 5.35 1.63
CA GLU A 204 19.52 4.83 3.00
C GLU A 204 18.47 5.65 3.79
N GLY A 205 17.34 5.93 3.13
CA GLY A 205 16.25 6.75 3.63
C GLY A 205 15.03 5.94 4.05
N VAL A 206 13.97 6.65 4.44
CA VAL A 206 12.67 6.06 4.83
C VAL A 206 11.57 6.67 3.96
N VAL A 207 10.61 5.86 3.52
CA VAL A 207 9.42 6.35 2.81
C VAL A 207 8.30 6.66 3.80
N ALA A 208 7.74 7.86 3.70
CA ALA A 208 6.56 8.28 4.44
C ALA A 208 5.37 8.42 3.47
N LEU A 209 4.36 7.56 3.62
CA LEU A 209 3.15 7.60 2.81
C LEU A 209 1.96 8.15 3.61
N PRO A 210 1.10 9.00 3.00
CA PRO A 210 -0.07 9.53 3.67
C PRO A 210 -1.06 8.41 4.04
N PRO A 211 -1.89 8.59 5.08
CA PRO A 211 -2.90 7.59 5.47
C PRO A 211 -4.09 7.49 4.49
N VAL A 212 -4.09 8.29 3.42
CA VAL A 212 -5.12 8.34 2.37
C VAL A 212 -4.51 8.03 1.02
N PHE A 213 -5.34 7.67 0.04
CA PHE A 213 -4.93 7.78 -1.36
C PHE A 213 -4.82 9.26 -1.76
N GLY A 214 -3.72 9.60 -2.43
CA GLY A 214 -3.35 10.97 -2.74
C GLY A 214 -2.05 11.39 -2.07
N ASP A 215 -1.92 12.69 -1.80
CA ASP A 215 -0.73 13.28 -1.20
C ASP A 215 -0.92 13.61 0.30
N TRP A 216 0.16 14.03 0.97
CA TRP A 216 0.09 14.45 2.38
C TRP A 216 -0.80 15.69 2.60
N ASN A 217 -1.02 16.52 1.58
CA ASN A 217 -1.93 17.65 1.67
C ASN A 217 -3.39 17.21 1.62
N ASP A 218 -3.72 16.16 0.88
CA ASP A 218 -5.07 15.57 0.87
C ASP A 218 -5.40 15.02 2.27
N ALA A 219 -4.46 14.32 2.91
CA ALA A 219 -4.59 13.88 4.31
C ALA A 219 -4.80 15.06 5.27
N PHE A 220 -4.06 16.15 5.09
CA PHE A 220 -4.18 17.37 5.89
C PHE A 220 -5.54 18.06 5.71
N THR A 221 -6.03 18.12 4.48
CA THR A 221 -7.32 18.75 4.15
C THR A 221 -8.48 17.92 4.69
N GLN A 222 -8.36 16.59 4.68
CA GLN A 222 -9.40 15.67 5.15
C GLN A 222 -9.44 15.50 6.67
N TYR A 223 -8.29 15.35 7.33
CA TYR A 223 -8.22 14.99 8.75
C TYR A 223 -7.69 16.11 9.66
N GLY A 224 -7.20 17.22 9.09
CA GLY A 224 -6.64 18.34 9.83
C GLY A 224 -5.21 18.11 10.33
N GLY A 225 -4.59 19.20 10.81
CA GLY A 225 -3.15 19.24 11.08
C GLY A 225 -2.64 18.25 12.15
N GLU A 226 -3.39 18.06 13.23
CA GLU A 226 -2.94 17.20 14.34
C GLU A 226 -2.88 15.72 13.94
N ALA A 227 -3.97 15.22 13.33
CA ALA A 227 -4.05 13.84 12.87
C ALA A 227 -3.00 13.54 11.80
N THR A 228 -2.80 14.46 10.84
CA THR A 228 -1.78 14.31 9.81
C THR A 228 -0.36 14.37 10.39
N ARG A 229 -0.09 15.25 11.35
CA ARG A 229 1.22 15.31 12.03
C ARG A 229 1.52 13.99 12.73
N LYS A 230 0.55 13.43 13.45
CA LYS A 230 0.68 12.13 14.09
C LYS A 230 0.99 11.04 13.04
N ALA A 231 0.23 10.99 11.94
CA ALA A 231 0.44 10.02 10.87
C ALA A 231 1.82 10.14 10.21
N ILE A 232 2.34 11.36 10.01
CA ILE A 232 3.71 11.60 9.51
C ILE A 232 4.74 10.95 10.44
N TYR A 233 4.66 11.23 11.75
CA TYR A 233 5.63 10.69 12.70
C TYR A 233 5.51 9.19 12.92
N ASP A 234 4.29 8.65 12.86
CA ASP A 234 4.05 7.22 12.94
C ASP A 234 4.63 6.51 11.70
N ALA A 235 4.51 7.11 10.50
CA ALA A 235 5.06 6.55 9.26
C ALA A 235 6.59 6.48 9.22
N ILE A 236 7.29 7.32 10.00
CA ILE A 236 8.77 7.36 10.03
C ILE A 236 9.35 6.82 11.33
N ARG A 237 8.50 6.33 12.23
CA ARG A 237 8.94 5.77 13.50
C ARG A 237 9.77 4.52 13.19
N PRO A 238 11.04 4.44 13.66
CA PRO A 238 11.78 3.21 13.52
C PRO A 238 11.03 2.07 14.21
N PRO A 239 11.15 0.83 13.70
CA PRO A 239 10.64 -0.34 14.41
C PRO A 239 11.17 -0.33 15.85
N ALA A 240 10.34 -0.70 16.82
CA ALA A 240 10.81 -0.88 18.19
C ALA A 240 11.97 -1.88 18.19
N GLU A 241 13.08 -1.52 18.83
CA GLU A 241 14.19 -2.46 19.01
C GLU A 241 13.70 -3.68 19.78
N SER A 242 14.11 -4.86 19.32
CA SER A 242 13.68 -6.09 19.96
C SER A 242 14.37 -6.18 21.33
N PRO A 243 13.65 -6.58 22.40
CA PRO A 243 14.27 -6.77 23.72
C PRO A 243 15.50 -7.69 23.69
N PHE A 244 15.53 -8.64 22.75
CA PHE A 244 16.60 -9.62 22.56
C PHE A 244 17.86 -9.03 21.90
N ASP A 245 17.82 -7.78 21.45
CA ASP A 245 18.99 -7.08 20.88
C ASP A 245 19.68 -6.21 21.95
N THR A 246 18.98 -5.84 23.02
CA THR A 246 19.49 -4.96 24.09
C THR A 246 19.75 -5.68 25.42
N MET A 247 19.03 -6.77 25.73
CA MET A 247 19.18 -7.48 27.00
C MET A 247 20.39 -8.42 27.01
N SER A 248 20.91 -8.71 28.20
CA SER A 248 21.99 -9.69 28.38
C SER A 248 21.46 -11.11 28.62
N GLU A 249 22.33 -12.09 28.38
CA GLU A 249 22.04 -13.51 28.68
C GLU A 249 21.67 -13.71 30.16
N ALA A 250 22.43 -13.09 31.07
CA ALA A 250 22.24 -13.26 32.51
C ALA A 250 20.90 -12.70 32.99
N GLU A 251 20.50 -11.52 32.51
CA GLU A 251 19.20 -10.92 32.78
C GLU A 251 18.07 -11.83 32.28
N PHE A 252 18.18 -12.31 31.03
CA PHE A 252 17.17 -13.19 30.46
C PHE A 252 17.09 -14.53 31.20
N SER A 253 18.21 -15.13 31.57
CA SER A 253 18.23 -16.41 32.27
C SER A 253 17.60 -16.33 33.66
N ALA A 254 17.76 -15.20 34.36
CA ALA A 254 17.18 -14.94 35.68
C ALA A 254 15.66 -14.71 35.67
N MET A 255 15.07 -14.35 34.52
CA MET A 255 13.62 -14.13 34.39
C MET A 255 12.80 -15.41 34.63
N SER A 256 11.63 -15.26 35.22
CA SER A 256 10.58 -16.27 35.27
C SER A 256 10.04 -16.62 33.87
N THR A 257 9.29 -17.71 33.75
CA THR A 257 8.69 -18.14 32.48
C THR A 257 7.71 -17.10 31.91
N SER A 258 6.91 -16.44 32.77
CA SER A 258 5.97 -15.40 32.37
C SER A 258 6.68 -14.13 31.89
N GLU A 259 7.76 -13.74 32.56
CA GLU A 259 8.60 -12.61 32.11
C GLU A 259 9.25 -12.89 30.75
N LYS A 260 9.79 -14.11 30.56
CA LYS A 260 10.33 -14.54 29.25
C LYS A 260 9.26 -14.50 28.16
N ALA A 261 8.06 -14.97 28.46
CA ALA A 261 6.93 -14.92 27.54
C ALA A 261 6.58 -13.47 27.17
N MET A 262 6.52 -12.55 28.15
CA MET A 262 6.27 -11.14 27.88
C MET A 262 7.34 -10.51 26.97
N ARG A 263 8.62 -10.86 27.15
CA ARG A 263 9.70 -10.39 26.26
C ARG A 263 9.55 -10.88 24.82
N ILE A 264 9.05 -12.10 24.64
CA ILE A 264 8.71 -12.61 23.32
C ILE A 264 7.53 -11.81 22.75
N TYR A 265 6.50 -11.52 23.53
CA TYR A 265 5.37 -10.71 23.07
C TYR A 265 5.81 -9.31 22.63
N GLU A 266 6.66 -8.65 23.42
CA GLU A 266 7.30 -7.37 23.10
C GLU A 266 8.17 -7.46 21.83
N HIS A 267 8.92 -8.55 21.65
CA HIS A 267 9.71 -8.79 20.43
C HIS A 267 8.85 -8.81 19.15
N TYR A 268 7.65 -9.37 19.24
CA TYR A 268 6.68 -9.37 18.14
C TYR A 268 5.85 -8.07 18.07
N GLY A 269 6.19 -7.03 18.83
CA GLY A 269 5.49 -5.74 18.81
C GLY A 269 4.07 -5.82 19.33
N GLU A 270 3.82 -6.71 20.30
CA GLU A 270 2.48 -6.99 20.84
C GLU A 270 1.47 -7.49 19.79
N ALA A 271 1.97 -7.99 18.66
CA ALA A 271 1.19 -8.41 17.50
C ALA A 271 0.86 -9.91 17.50
N LEU A 272 0.73 -10.54 18.67
CA LEU A 272 0.36 -11.95 18.82
C LEU A 272 -1.01 -12.09 19.50
N ALA A 273 -1.77 -13.10 19.09
CA ALA A 273 -3.03 -13.48 19.72
C ALA A 273 -3.22 -15.00 19.67
N VAL A 274 -4.06 -15.52 20.56
CA VAL A 274 -4.51 -16.92 20.53
C VAL A 274 -5.91 -17.04 19.95
N ASP A 275 -6.21 -18.13 19.28
CA ASP A 275 -7.57 -18.44 18.84
C ASP A 275 -8.56 -18.59 20.01
N ALA A 276 -9.85 -18.72 19.69
CA ALA A 276 -10.91 -18.87 20.69
C ALA A 276 -10.72 -20.08 21.64
N ASN A 277 -9.96 -21.10 21.24
CA ASN A 277 -9.67 -22.26 22.10
C ASN A 277 -8.34 -22.16 22.86
N GLY A 278 -7.58 -21.07 22.68
CA GLY A 278 -6.29 -20.86 23.34
C GLY A 278 -5.16 -21.76 22.82
N GLN A 279 -5.32 -22.38 21.65
CA GLN A 279 -4.40 -23.40 21.11
C GLN A 279 -3.49 -22.85 20.02
N LEU A 280 -4.08 -22.15 19.05
CA LEU A 280 -3.41 -21.66 17.86
C LEU A 280 -2.95 -20.23 18.06
N LEU A 281 -1.66 -20.00 17.84
CA LEU A 281 -1.08 -18.66 17.84
C LEU A 281 -1.24 -18.03 16.47
N SER A 282 -1.53 -16.75 16.45
CA SER A 282 -1.55 -15.95 15.23
C SER A 282 -0.73 -14.69 15.42
N ARG A 283 -0.16 -14.19 14.33
CA ARG A 283 0.54 -12.92 14.28
C ARG A 283 -0.23 -11.94 13.41
N TYR A 284 -0.32 -10.70 13.88
CA TYR A 284 -0.81 -9.61 13.06
C TYR A 284 0.31 -9.07 12.18
N GLU A 285 0.13 -9.17 10.87
CA GLU A 285 1.05 -8.67 9.87
C GLU A 285 0.28 -8.19 8.64
N ASN A 286 0.72 -7.08 8.05
CA ASN A 286 0.15 -6.54 6.80
C ASN A 286 -1.38 -6.41 6.80
N GLY A 287 -1.98 -6.03 7.94
CA GLY A 287 -3.41 -5.82 8.05
C GLY A 287 -4.22 -7.04 8.51
N VAL A 288 -3.63 -8.23 8.58
CA VAL A 288 -4.33 -9.48 8.91
C VAL A 288 -3.66 -10.31 10.00
N TRP A 289 -4.47 -11.12 10.67
CA TRP A 289 -4.02 -12.16 11.58
C TRP A 289 -3.75 -13.46 10.83
N LYS A 290 -2.49 -13.87 10.76
CA LYS A 290 -2.09 -15.15 10.18
C LYS A 290 -1.72 -16.15 11.26
N VAL A 291 -2.21 -17.38 11.10
CA VAL A 291 -1.90 -18.48 12.02
C VAL A 291 -0.42 -18.85 11.87
N LEU A 292 0.29 -18.92 13.00
CA LEU A 292 1.67 -19.39 13.08
C LEU A 292 1.67 -20.91 13.31
N PRO A 293 2.32 -21.70 12.44
CA PRO A 293 2.49 -23.13 12.70
C PRO A 293 3.24 -23.35 14.03
N PRO A 294 2.74 -24.22 14.93
CA PRO A 294 3.34 -24.37 16.26
C PRO A 294 4.82 -24.74 16.26
N GLN A 295 5.25 -25.54 15.28
CA GLN A 295 6.66 -25.95 15.14
C GLN A 295 7.56 -24.80 14.70
N ASP A 296 7.07 -23.97 13.78
CA ASP A 296 7.81 -22.81 13.28
C ASP A 296 7.95 -21.77 14.38
N PHE A 297 6.87 -21.49 15.12
CA PHE A 297 6.93 -20.57 16.26
C PHE A 297 7.86 -21.07 17.37
N ALA A 298 7.84 -22.37 17.70
CA ALA A 298 8.76 -22.93 18.69
C ALA A 298 10.23 -22.80 18.23
N ARG A 299 10.49 -22.96 16.92
CA ARG A 299 11.81 -22.75 16.34
C ARG A 299 12.25 -21.29 16.42
N ASP A 300 11.36 -20.35 16.15
CA ASP A 300 11.62 -18.91 16.28
C ASP A 300 11.96 -18.55 17.73
N VAL A 301 11.17 -19.02 18.69
CA VAL A 301 11.44 -18.82 20.12
C VAL A 301 12.80 -19.40 20.51
N ALA A 302 13.15 -20.61 20.06
CA ALA A 302 14.48 -21.16 20.28
C ALA A 302 15.60 -20.28 19.68
N GLY A 303 15.36 -19.68 18.52
CA GLY A 303 16.24 -18.69 17.90
C GLY A 303 16.46 -17.45 18.77
N LEU A 304 15.45 -17.00 19.50
CA LEU A 304 15.57 -15.87 20.44
C LEU A 304 16.47 -16.22 21.65
N PHE A 305 16.37 -17.44 22.19
CA PHE A 305 17.31 -17.93 23.20
C PHE A 305 18.75 -17.97 22.65
N GLN A 306 18.93 -18.47 21.44
CA GLN A 306 20.24 -18.54 20.78
C GLN A 306 20.85 -17.16 20.54
N ARG A 307 20.04 -16.16 20.18
CA ARG A 307 20.50 -14.79 19.96
C ARG A 307 21.17 -14.21 21.21
N LEU A 308 20.59 -14.50 22.38
CA LEU A 308 21.16 -14.14 23.69
C LEU A 308 22.24 -15.11 24.17
N ARG A 309 22.55 -16.18 23.42
CA ARG A 309 23.41 -17.28 23.84
C ARG A 309 22.92 -17.99 25.12
N ALA A 310 21.63 -17.90 25.40
CA ALA A 310 21.00 -18.54 26.54
C ALA A 310 20.71 -20.02 26.26
N PRO A 311 20.94 -20.94 27.22
CA PRO A 311 20.62 -22.35 27.03
C PRO A 311 19.11 -22.59 27.03
N PHE A 312 18.68 -23.50 26.15
CA PHE A 312 17.28 -23.92 26.03
C PHE A 312 17.16 -25.43 25.85
N SER A 313 15.97 -25.94 26.14
CA SER A 313 15.53 -27.30 25.84
C SER A 313 14.14 -27.25 25.22
N SER A 314 13.70 -28.31 24.56
CA SER A 314 12.34 -28.40 24.01
C SER A 314 11.28 -28.13 25.09
N GLY A 315 11.44 -28.69 26.29
CA GLY A 315 10.52 -28.45 27.41
C GLY A 315 10.51 -27.00 27.90
N LYS A 316 11.67 -26.33 27.92
CA LYS A 316 11.77 -24.91 28.31
C LYS A 316 11.08 -24.01 27.29
N VAL A 317 11.28 -24.27 25.99
CA VAL A 317 10.62 -23.54 24.90
C VAL A 317 9.11 -23.76 24.96
N ALA A 318 8.65 -25.00 25.08
CA ALA A 318 7.23 -25.34 25.19
C ALA A 318 6.58 -24.62 26.38
N SER A 319 7.20 -24.68 27.57
CA SER A 319 6.69 -24.00 28.76
C SER A 319 6.54 -22.48 28.58
N VAL A 320 7.49 -21.83 27.90
CA VAL A 320 7.39 -20.40 27.60
C VAL A 320 6.28 -20.10 26.59
N VAL A 321 6.16 -20.90 25.53
CA VAL A 321 5.10 -20.76 24.52
C VAL A 321 3.71 -20.96 25.14
N ASP A 322 3.55 -21.97 25.99
CA ASP A 322 2.28 -22.24 26.64
C ASP A 322 1.95 -21.15 27.68
N THR A 323 2.95 -20.61 28.38
CA THR A 323 2.75 -19.45 29.27
C THR A 323 2.37 -18.20 28.46
N LEU A 324 2.97 -17.98 27.29
CA LEU A 324 2.65 -16.86 26.40
C LEU A 324 1.18 -16.89 25.98
N LYS A 325 0.65 -18.07 25.62
CA LYS A 325 -0.76 -18.25 25.24
C LYS A 325 -1.75 -17.81 26.33
N LEU A 326 -1.34 -17.83 27.60
CA LEU A 326 -2.15 -17.37 28.72
C LEU A 326 -2.12 -15.85 28.91
N ILE A 327 -1.12 -15.16 28.36
CA ILE A 327 -0.87 -13.73 28.55
C ILE A 327 -1.47 -12.90 27.40
N ILE A 328 -1.30 -13.38 26.17
CA ILE A 328 -1.67 -12.63 24.97
C ILE A 328 -3.20 -12.61 24.75
N PRO A 329 -3.74 -11.61 24.04
CA PRO A 329 -5.18 -11.50 23.82
C PRO A 329 -5.74 -12.68 23.04
N GLN A 330 -6.99 -13.00 23.34
CA GLN A 330 -7.80 -13.98 22.61
C GLN A 330 -8.46 -13.30 21.40
N GLN A 331 -8.37 -13.93 20.24
CA GLN A 331 -8.98 -13.44 19.01
C GLN A 331 -10.50 -13.45 19.10
N GLU A 332 -11.11 -12.35 18.68
CA GLU A 332 -12.55 -12.29 18.43
C GLU A 332 -12.87 -12.61 16.96
N ALA A 333 -14.15 -12.83 16.67
CA ALA A 333 -14.60 -12.95 15.29
C ALA A 333 -14.56 -11.57 14.61
N PRO A 334 -13.99 -11.45 13.39
CA PRO A 334 -14.07 -10.20 12.64
C PRO A 334 -15.54 -9.79 12.45
N SER A 335 -15.83 -8.51 12.64
CA SER A 335 -17.19 -8.00 12.45
C SER A 335 -17.58 -8.11 10.99
N ARG A 336 -18.73 -8.74 10.70
CA ARG A 336 -19.22 -8.96 9.33
C ARG A 336 -19.51 -7.68 8.54
N ARG A 337 -19.59 -6.53 9.21
CA ARG A 337 -19.74 -5.23 8.53
C ARG A 337 -18.42 -4.73 7.95
N LEU A 338 -17.29 -5.31 8.37
CA LEU A 338 -15.96 -4.90 7.93
C LEU A 338 -15.54 -5.72 6.72
N ILE A 339 -15.07 -5.03 5.69
CA ILE A 339 -14.46 -5.63 4.50
C ILE A 339 -13.01 -5.14 4.45
N GLY A 340 -12.06 -6.07 4.53
CA GLY A 340 -10.65 -5.76 4.44
C GLY A 340 -10.19 -5.65 2.99
N PHE A 341 -9.54 -4.56 2.65
CA PHE A 341 -8.88 -4.31 1.37
C PHE A 341 -7.37 -4.20 1.61
N ARG A 342 -6.57 -4.30 0.56
CA ARG A 342 -5.11 -4.16 0.66
C ARG A 342 -4.69 -2.88 1.39
N ASN A 343 -5.40 -1.78 1.19
CA ASN A 343 -5.10 -0.45 1.74
C ASN A 343 -5.85 -0.06 3.03
N GLY A 344 -6.69 -0.93 3.61
CA GLY A 344 -7.45 -0.62 4.82
C GLY A 344 -8.74 -1.43 4.97
N VAL A 345 -9.67 -0.96 5.78
CA VAL A 345 -10.91 -1.68 6.11
C VAL A 345 -12.12 -0.77 5.91
N LEU A 346 -13.09 -1.22 5.12
CA LEU A 346 -14.37 -0.55 4.90
C LEU A 346 -15.39 -1.01 5.94
N ASP A 347 -15.99 -0.08 6.68
CA ASP A 347 -17.18 -0.34 7.47
C ASP A 347 -18.43 -0.09 6.61
N THR A 348 -19.10 -1.18 6.24
CA THR A 348 -20.30 -1.15 5.38
C THR A 348 -21.53 -0.55 6.04
N GLN A 349 -21.54 -0.38 7.37
CA GLN A 349 -22.68 0.21 8.08
C GLN A 349 -22.76 1.72 7.83
N ASN A 350 -21.61 2.40 7.86
CA ASN A 350 -21.53 3.86 7.73
C ASN A 350 -20.82 4.31 6.44
N GLY A 351 -20.26 3.38 5.66
CA GLY A 351 -19.47 3.68 4.47
C GLY A 351 -18.10 4.29 4.76
N THR A 352 -17.61 4.16 6.00
CA THR A 352 -16.35 4.76 6.43
C THR A 352 -15.18 3.82 6.18
N PHE A 353 -14.11 4.36 5.61
CA PHE A 353 -12.87 3.62 5.39
C PHE A 353 -11.84 3.94 6.47
N HIS A 354 -11.29 2.89 7.08
CA HIS A 354 -10.37 2.98 8.21
C HIS A 354 -9.00 2.39 7.84
N PRO A 355 -7.90 2.87 8.43
CA PRO A 355 -6.64 2.14 8.41
C PRO A 355 -6.80 0.74 9.00
N HIS A 356 -5.90 -0.16 8.60
CA HIS A 356 -5.78 -1.47 9.23
C HIS A 356 -5.55 -1.36 10.73
N SER A 357 -6.20 -2.24 11.49
CA SER A 357 -6.05 -2.33 12.95
C SER A 357 -6.12 -3.79 13.41
N PRO A 358 -5.26 -4.23 14.36
CA PRO A 358 -5.38 -5.54 14.98
C PRO A 358 -6.76 -5.78 15.60
N SER A 359 -7.41 -4.71 16.09
CA SER A 359 -8.75 -4.76 16.72
C SER A 359 -9.88 -5.09 15.75
N HIS A 360 -9.64 -5.01 14.43
CA HIS A 360 -10.63 -5.44 13.43
C HIS A 360 -10.69 -6.97 13.27
N TRP A 361 -9.69 -7.69 13.78
CA TRP A 361 -9.57 -9.14 13.70
C TRP A 361 -9.67 -9.72 12.29
N MET A 362 -9.31 -8.91 11.28
CA MET A 362 -9.27 -9.34 9.89
C MET A 362 -8.31 -10.52 9.73
N ARG A 363 -8.78 -11.58 9.09
CA ARG A 363 -7.96 -12.77 8.77
C ARG A 363 -7.53 -12.79 7.32
N THR A 364 -8.27 -12.07 6.49
CA THR A 364 -8.19 -12.07 5.04
C THR A 364 -8.40 -10.63 4.55
N LEU A 365 -7.80 -10.30 3.40
CA LEU A 365 -8.03 -9.05 2.68
C LEU A 365 -8.35 -9.37 1.22
N CYS A 366 -9.16 -8.52 0.59
CA CYS A 366 -9.25 -8.45 -0.85
C CYS A 366 -7.90 -7.98 -1.41
N ASP A 367 -7.48 -8.55 -2.53
CA ASP A 367 -6.24 -8.17 -3.20
C ASP A 367 -6.36 -6.86 -4.00
N VAL A 368 -7.41 -6.08 -3.76
CA VAL A 368 -7.63 -4.78 -4.39
C VAL A 368 -7.67 -3.67 -3.35
N ASP A 369 -7.39 -2.48 -3.84
CA ASP A 369 -7.49 -1.24 -3.07
C ASP A 369 -8.92 -0.70 -3.11
N PHE A 370 -9.42 -0.24 -1.96
CA PHE A 370 -10.68 0.48 -1.87
C PHE A 370 -10.50 1.95 -2.26
N THR A 371 -11.26 2.42 -3.23
CA THR A 371 -11.32 3.83 -3.61
C THR A 371 -12.65 4.44 -3.16
N PRO A 372 -12.64 5.66 -2.59
CA PRO A 372 -13.88 6.39 -2.34
C PRO A 372 -14.61 6.67 -3.67
N PRO A 373 -15.95 6.63 -3.67
CA PRO A 373 -16.72 6.89 -4.88
C PRO A 373 -16.51 8.31 -5.38
N VAL A 374 -16.32 8.48 -6.69
CA VAL A 374 -16.24 9.81 -7.33
C VAL A 374 -17.61 10.27 -7.83
N GLU A 375 -17.80 11.58 -7.95
CA GLU A 375 -19.07 12.14 -8.44
C GLU A 375 -19.39 11.64 -9.86
N GLY A 376 -20.58 11.05 -10.03
CA GLY A 376 -21.00 10.47 -11.30
C GLY A 376 -20.38 9.11 -11.63
N GLU A 377 -19.74 8.46 -10.66
CA GLU A 377 -19.18 7.12 -10.85
C GLU A 377 -20.26 6.08 -11.18
N THR A 378 -20.06 5.36 -12.28
CA THR A 378 -20.88 4.21 -12.66
C THR A 378 -19.99 3.10 -13.20
N LEU A 379 -20.44 1.85 -13.07
CA LEU A 379 -19.73 0.69 -13.65
C LEU A 379 -19.52 0.85 -15.17
N GLU A 380 -20.51 1.42 -15.88
CA GLU A 380 -20.45 1.66 -17.32
C GLU A 380 -19.27 2.55 -17.74
N THR A 381 -19.00 3.58 -16.96
CA THR A 381 -18.05 4.64 -17.33
C THR A 381 -16.69 4.46 -16.66
N HIS A 382 -16.67 3.96 -15.42
CA HIS A 382 -15.45 3.83 -14.61
C HIS A 382 -14.91 2.41 -14.56
N ALA A 383 -15.72 1.41 -14.96
CA ALA A 383 -15.30 0.02 -15.13
C ALA A 383 -15.79 -0.59 -16.46
N PRO A 384 -15.53 0.04 -17.63
CA PRO A 384 -16.16 -0.31 -18.91
C PRO A 384 -15.84 -1.73 -19.40
N ALA A 385 -14.72 -2.31 -18.99
CA ALA A 385 -14.41 -3.71 -19.27
C ALA A 385 -15.27 -4.67 -18.44
N PHE A 386 -15.38 -4.42 -17.13
CA PHE A 386 -16.23 -5.18 -16.22
C PHE A 386 -17.71 -5.06 -16.62
N TRP A 387 -18.17 -3.85 -16.94
CA TRP A 387 -19.54 -3.63 -17.41
C TRP A 387 -19.89 -4.44 -18.65
N ARG A 388 -19.04 -4.41 -19.70
CA ARG A 388 -19.27 -5.19 -20.93
C ARG A 388 -19.35 -6.68 -20.65
N TRP A 389 -18.52 -7.19 -19.74
CA TRP A 389 -18.59 -8.58 -19.31
C TRP A 389 -19.89 -8.87 -18.55
N LEU A 390 -20.24 -8.05 -17.57
CA LEU A 390 -21.42 -8.22 -16.73
C LEU A 390 -22.71 -8.21 -17.57
N ASP A 391 -22.84 -7.23 -18.47
CA ASP A 391 -23.99 -7.10 -19.35
C ASP A 391 -24.12 -8.29 -20.31
N ARG A 392 -22.99 -8.75 -20.87
CA ARG A 392 -22.94 -9.96 -21.70
C ARG A 392 -23.32 -11.21 -20.91
N ALA A 393 -22.80 -11.41 -19.71
CA ALA A 393 -23.09 -12.56 -18.85
C ALA A 393 -24.58 -12.58 -18.42
N ALA A 394 -25.16 -11.40 -18.23
CA ALA A 394 -26.59 -11.22 -17.96
C ALA A 394 -27.48 -11.35 -19.21
N GLY A 395 -26.91 -11.23 -20.41
CA GLY A 395 -27.65 -11.17 -21.67
C GLY A 395 -28.48 -9.90 -21.81
N GLY A 396 -27.93 -8.76 -21.37
CA GLY A 396 -28.59 -7.45 -21.40
C GLY A 396 -29.72 -7.25 -20.37
N ARG A 397 -29.97 -8.22 -19.49
CA ARG A 397 -31.06 -8.18 -18.50
C ARG A 397 -30.59 -7.56 -17.19
N ALA A 398 -31.17 -6.43 -16.82
CA ALA A 398 -30.84 -5.69 -15.59
C ALA A 398 -30.92 -6.57 -14.33
N GLU A 399 -32.04 -7.27 -14.11
CA GLU A 399 -32.24 -8.13 -12.94
C GLU A 399 -31.16 -9.21 -12.81
N LYS A 400 -30.71 -9.79 -13.94
CA LYS A 400 -29.63 -10.79 -13.91
C LYS A 400 -28.27 -10.17 -13.60
N ARG A 401 -28.02 -8.91 -13.98
CA ARG A 401 -26.82 -8.17 -13.55
C ARG A 401 -26.82 -7.99 -12.03
N ASP A 402 -27.95 -7.62 -11.46
CA ASP A 402 -28.08 -7.43 -10.01
C ASP A 402 -27.85 -8.74 -9.24
N VAL A 403 -28.33 -9.88 -9.76
CA VAL A 403 -28.04 -11.21 -9.18
C VAL A 403 -26.54 -11.55 -9.24
N ILE A 404 -25.87 -11.28 -10.37
CA ILE A 404 -24.42 -11.50 -10.49
C ILE A 404 -23.65 -10.59 -9.52
N LEU A 405 -24.06 -9.32 -9.40
CA LEU A 405 -23.46 -8.38 -8.44
C LEU A 405 -23.69 -8.81 -6.99
N ALA A 406 -24.88 -9.30 -6.64
CA ALA A 406 -25.17 -9.84 -5.32
C ALA A 406 -24.33 -11.08 -5.00
N ALA A 407 -24.12 -11.96 -5.99
CA ALA A 407 -23.23 -13.12 -5.86
C ALA A 407 -21.77 -12.70 -5.63
N LEU A 408 -21.27 -11.71 -6.38
CA LEU A 408 -19.92 -11.17 -6.17
C LEU A 408 -19.79 -10.44 -4.82
N PHE A 409 -20.85 -9.75 -4.37
CA PHE A 409 -20.90 -9.13 -3.06
C PHE A 409 -20.89 -10.16 -1.92
N MET A 410 -21.58 -11.28 -2.10
CA MET A 410 -21.55 -12.41 -1.16
C MET A 410 -20.12 -12.89 -0.94
N VAL A 411 -19.32 -13.00 -2.02
CA VAL A 411 -17.89 -13.34 -1.95
C VAL A 411 -17.08 -12.22 -1.28
N LEU A 412 -17.21 -10.98 -1.77
CA LEU A 412 -16.45 -9.81 -1.27
C LEU A 412 -16.63 -9.58 0.24
N ALA A 413 -17.87 -9.69 0.73
CA ALA A 413 -18.21 -9.45 2.13
C ALA A 413 -18.25 -10.73 2.97
N ASN A 414 -17.76 -11.86 2.42
CA ASN A 414 -17.81 -13.20 3.01
C ASN A 414 -19.15 -13.52 3.70
N ARG A 415 -20.26 -13.36 2.95
CA ARG A 415 -21.64 -13.59 3.44
C ARG A 415 -22.04 -15.06 3.41
N TYR A 416 -21.20 -15.93 3.97
CA TYR A 416 -21.51 -17.36 4.18
C TYR A 416 -22.80 -17.55 5.01
N ASP A 417 -23.17 -16.56 5.82
CA ASP A 417 -24.38 -16.54 6.64
C ASP A 417 -25.68 -16.41 5.84
N TRP A 418 -25.61 -16.15 4.52
CA TRP A 418 -26.78 -16.22 3.64
C TRP A 418 -27.25 -17.67 3.43
N GLN A 419 -26.43 -18.64 3.79
CA GLN A 419 -26.71 -20.06 3.63
C GLN A 419 -26.99 -20.46 2.18
N LEU A 420 -26.21 -19.89 1.26
CA LEU A 420 -26.27 -20.13 -0.18
C LEU A 420 -24.91 -20.60 -0.68
N PHE A 421 -24.92 -21.33 -1.79
CA PHE A 421 -23.74 -21.50 -2.65
C PHE A 421 -24.09 -21.07 -4.06
N LEU A 422 -23.06 -20.72 -4.83
CA LEU A 422 -23.23 -20.15 -6.16
C LEU A 422 -23.02 -21.21 -7.24
N GLU A 423 -24.10 -21.64 -7.88
CA GLU A 423 -24.01 -22.49 -9.07
C GLU A 423 -23.99 -21.62 -10.34
N VAL A 424 -22.85 -21.61 -11.03
CA VAL A 424 -22.66 -20.80 -12.25
C VAL A 424 -22.68 -21.69 -13.48
N THR A 425 -23.79 -21.67 -14.22
CA THR A 425 -23.99 -22.50 -15.43
C THR A 425 -24.06 -21.66 -16.71
N GLY A 426 -23.75 -22.29 -17.85
CA GLY A 426 -23.86 -21.66 -19.17
C GLY A 426 -22.93 -22.28 -20.22
N PRO A 427 -23.14 -21.95 -21.50
CA PRO A 427 -22.33 -22.47 -22.61
C PRO A 427 -20.85 -22.06 -22.50
N GLY A 428 -19.97 -22.72 -23.27
CA GLY A 428 -18.58 -22.30 -23.41
C GLY A 428 -18.48 -20.85 -23.88
N GLY A 429 -17.52 -20.08 -23.34
CA GLY A 429 -17.32 -18.67 -23.72
C GLY A 429 -18.36 -17.68 -23.18
N SER A 430 -19.23 -18.09 -22.24
CA SER A 430 -20.19 -17.19 -21.58
C SER A 430 -19.57 -16.29 -20.49
N GLY A 431 -18.29 -16.47 -20.18
CA GLY A 431 -17.58 -15.67 -19.17
C GLY A 431 -17.58 -16.25 -17.74
N LYS A 432 -17.93 -17.53 -17.56
CA LYS A 432 -17.91 -18.21 -16.24
C LYS A 432 -16.52 -18.18 -15.59
N SER A 433 -15.48 -18.49 -16.35
CA SER A 433 -14.10 -18.44 -15.85
C SER A 433 -13.73 -17.03 -15.39
N ILE A 434 -14.17 -16.00 -16.13
CA ILE A 434 -13.98 -14.60 -15.73
C ILE A 434 -14.71 -14.30 -14.41
N MET A 435 -15.93 -14.81 -14.22
CA MET A 435 -16.64 -14.69 -12.93
C MET A 435 -15.84 -15.30 -11.78
N ALA A 436 -15.27 -16.49 -11.99
CA ALA A 436 -14.48 -17.19 -10.99
C ALA A 436 -13.18 -16.45 -10.65
N GLU A 437 -12.51 -15.86 -11.65
CA GLU A 437 -11.32 -15.03 -11.43
C GLU A 437 -11.65 -13.72 -10.70
N ILE A 438 -12.78 -13.07 -11.02
CA ILE A 438 -13.25 -11.89 -10.28
C ILE A 438 -13.57 -12.27 -8.83
N ALA A 439 -14.26 -13.40 -8.60
CA ALA A 439 -14.54 -13.89 -7.25
C ALA A 439 -13.25 -14.16 -6.46
N THR A 440 -12.25 -14.79 -7.08
CA THR A 440 -10.93 -14.99 -6.44
C THR A 440 -10.26 -13.66 -6.11
N LEU A 441 -10.26 -12.69 -7.01
CA LEU A 441 -9.70 -11.36 -6.75
C LEU A 441 -10.42 -10.62 -5.60
N LEU A 442 -11.74 -10.77 -5.50
CA LEU A 442 -12.53 -10.18 -4.40
C LEU A 442 -12.30 -10.89 -3.07
N ALA A 443 -12.10 -12.22 -3.07
CA ALA A 443 -11.75 -12.97 -1.85
C ALA A 443 -10.28 -12.76 -1.43
N GLY A 444 -9.40 -12.50 -2.39
CA GLY A 444 -7.94 -12.58 -2.28
C GLY A 444 -7.43 -13.97 -2.69
N GLU A 445 -6.34 -14.03 -3.45
CA GLU A 445 -5.73 -15.26 -3.95
C GLU A 445 -5.33 -16.20 -2.81
N ASP A 446 -4.75 -15.66 -1.74
CA ASP A 446 -4.36 -16.41 -0.54
C ASP A 446 -5.58 -16.96 0.25
N ASN A 447 -6.79 -16.48 -0.04
CA ASN A 447 -8.03 -16.83 0.66
C ASN A 447 -9.03 -17.59 -0.21
N ALA A 448 -8.65 -17.92 -1.44
CA ALA A 448 -9.40 -18.78 -2.34
C ALA A 448 -8.70 -20.12 -2.52
N THR A 449 -9.47 -21.21 -2.52
CA THR A 449 -8.95 -22.54 -2.84
C THR A 449 -9.83 -23.24 -3.86
N SER A 450 -9.26 -24.23 -4.57
CA SER A 450 -10.01 -25.09 -5.49
C SER A 450 -10.17 -26.48 -4.90
N ALA A 451 -11.35 -27.05 -5.03
CA ALA A 451 -11.73 -28.33 -4.45
C ALA A 451 -12.68 -29.11 -5.36
N THR A 452 -12.95 -30.36 -5.00
CA THR A 452 -14.05 -31.15 -5.57
C THR A 452 -15.15 -31.37 -4.53
N ILE A 453 -16.31 -31.89 -4.96
CA ILE A 453 -17.37 -32.27 -4.02
C ILE A 453 -16.85 -33.33 -3.02
N GLU A 454 -16.00 -34.27 -3.44
CA GLU A 454 -15.42 -35.27 -2.54
C GLU A 454 -14.58 -34.64 -1.42
N THR A 455 -13.83 -33.58 -1.73
CA THR A 455 -13.05 -32.83 -0.73
C THR A 455 -13.96 -32.21 0.34
N LEU A 456 -15.15 -31.75 -0.04
CA LEU A 456 -16.14 -31.22 0.91
C LEU A 456 -16.77 -32.31 1.77
N GLU A 457 -16.95 -33.52 1.25
CA GLU A 457 -17.62 -34.62 1.94
C GLU A 457 -16.67 -35.41 2.85
N SER A 458 -15.38 -35.50 2.52
CA SER A 458 -14.37 -36.24 3.27
C SER A 458 -13.81 -35.42 4.46
N PRO A 459 -13.99 -35.85 5.72
CA PRO A 459 -13.41 -35.14 6.88
C PRO A 459 -11.89 -34.97 6.80
N ARG A 460 -11.19 -35.89 6.13
CA ARG A 460 -9.73 -35.83 5.96
C ARG A 460 -9.29 -34.79 4.95
N GLU A 461 -9.95 -34.75 3.79
CA GLU A 461 -9.61 -33.80 2.74
C GLU A 461 -10.11 -32.39 3.08
N ARG A 462 -11.22 -32.28 3.81
CA ARG A 462 -11.78 -31.03 4.32
C ARG A 462 -10.80 -30.22 5.16
N ALA A 463 -9.77 -30.85 5.74
CA ALA A 463 -8.70 -30.15 6.43
C ALA A 463 -7.99 -29.11 5.53
N ALA A 464 -7.92 -29.36 4.21
CA ALA A 464 -7.32 -28.44 3.25
C ALA A 464 -8.18 -27.21 2.93
N LEU A 465 -9.45 -27.19 3.37
CA LEU A 465 -10.39 -26.09 3.13
C LEU A 465 -10.46 -25.11 4.31
N THR A 466 -9.87 -25.48 5.44
CA THR A 466 -9.95 -24.66 6.66
C THR A 466 -9.11 -23.40 6.49
N GLY A 467 -9.71 -22.24 6.73
CA GLY A 467 -9.05 -20.94 6.66
C GLY A 467 -9.31 -20.15 5.36
N PHE A 468 -9.88 -20.77 4.33
CA PHE A 468 -10.28 -20.10 3.10
C PHE A 468 -11.68 -19.47 3.23
N SER A 469 -11.91 -18.34 2.57
CA SER A 469 -13.23 -17.67 2.52
C SER A 469 -13.99 -17.93 1.22
N LEU A 470 -13.32 -18.47 0.20
CA LEU A 470 -13.92 -18.87 -1.07
C LEU A 470 -13.44 -20.26 -1.46
N ILE A 471 -14.38 -21.18 -1.73
CA ILE A 471 -14.06 -22.53 -2.21
C ILE A 471 -14.63 -22.68 -3.63
N ARG A 472 -13.75 -22.81 -4.61
CA ARG A 472 -14.12 -22.97 -6.02
C ARG A 472 -14.20 -24.45 -6.36
N LEU A 473 -15.31 -24.85 -7.00
CA LEU A 473 -15.50 -26.19 -7.53
C LEU A 473 -15.55 -26.13 -9.06
N PRO A 474 -14.40 -26.03 -9.75
CA PRO A 474 -14.38 -25.97 -11.21
C PRO A 474 -14.83 -27.32 -11.81
N ASP A 475 -15.60 -27.26 -12.89
CA ASP A 475 -15.95 -28.40 -13.77
C ASP A 475 -16.18 -29.73 -13.04
N GLN A 476 -17.22 -29.79 -12.21
CA GLN A 476 -17.56 -31.01 -11.47
C GLN A 476 -18.14 -32.06 -12.41
N GLU A 477 -17.58 -33.27 -12.36
CA GLU A 477 -18.18 -34.44 -13.00
C GLU A 477 -19.51 -34.82 -12.33
N LYS A 478 -20.26 -35.71 -12.98
CA LYS A 478 -21.53 -36.17 -12.42
C LYS A 478 -21.28 -36.89 -11.09
N TRP A 479 -21.66 -36.23 -10.00
CA TRP A 479 -21.49 -36.72 -8.65
C TRP A 479 -22.79 -37.33 -8.07
N SER A 480 -22.66 -38.31 -7.18
CA SER A 480 -23.79 -38.90 -6.45
C SER A 480 -23.43 -39.15 -4.98
N GLY A 481 -24.19 -38.54 -4.06
CA GLY A 481 -24.11 -38.71 -2.62
C GLY A 481 -25.19 -37.87 -1.92
N ASP A 482 -25.19 -37.82 -0.59
CA ASP A 482 -26.22 -37.11 0.19
C ASP A 482 -25.96 -35.58 0.31
N GLY A 483 -24.73 -35.16 0.02
CA GLY A 483 -24.25 -33.78 0.03
C GLY A 483 -24.21 -33.20 1.44
N ALA A 484 -24.02 -34.05 2.45
CA ALA A 484 -24.09 -33.66 3.85
C ALA A 484 -22.99 -32.66 4.20
N GLY A 485 -21.77 -32.87 3.70
CA GLY A 485 -20.64 -31.95 3.87
C GLY A 485 -20.88 -30.59 3.23
N LEU A 486 -21.30 -30.56 1.95
CA LEU A 486 -21.65 -29.32 1.25
C LEU A 486 -22.76 -28.56 1.99
N LYS A 487 -23.85 -29.24 2.36
CA LYS A 487 -24.97 -28.63 3.12
C LYS A 487 -24.55 -28.10 4.48
N ALA A 488 -23.69 -28.82 5.20
CA ALA A 488 -23.22 -28.38 6.51
C ALA A 488 -22.33 -27.13 6.38
N ILE A 489 -21.38 -27.11 5.43
CA ILE A 489 -20.50 -25.95 5.19
C ILE A 489 -21.34 -24.73 4.79
N THR A 490 -22.18 -24.89 3.76
CA THR A 490 -23.01 -23.79 3.24
C THR A 490 -24.10 -23.38 4.22
N GLY A 491 -24.65 -24.30 5.00
CA GLY A 491 -25.63 -24.03 6.06
C GLY A 491 -25.02 -23.38 7.31
N GLY A 492 -23.69 -23.35 7.43
CA GLY A 492 -23.00 -22.82 8.61
C GLY A 492 -23.05 -23.76 9.82
N ASP A 493 -23.26 -25.05 9.61
CA ASP A 493 -23.18 -26.08 10.64
C ASP A 493 -21.72 -26.47 10.94
N ALA A 494 -21.48 -27.00 12.13
CA ALA A 494 -20.18 -27.55 12.48
C ALA A 494 -19.89 -28.84 11.70
N VAL A 495 -18.68 -28.94 11.17
CA VAL A 495 -18.19 -30.07 10.38
C VAL A 495 -16.99 -30.73 11.06
N SER A 496 -16.91 -32.05 10.95
CA SER A 496 -15.73 -32.81 11.40
C SER A 496 -14.56 -32.63 10.44
N VAL A 497 -13.36 -32.42 10.98
CA VAL A 497 -12.10 -32.33 10.25
C VAL A 497 -11.10 -33.30 10.88
N ASP A 498 -10.46 -34.14 10.06
CA ASP A 498 -9.50 -35.18 10.47
C ASP A 498 -8.14 -34.96 9.78
N PRO A 499 -7.31 -33.99 10.23
CA PRO A 499 -6.04 -33.71 9.60
C PRO A 499 -5.05 -34.85 9.83
N LYS A 500 -4.23 -35.13 8.82
CA LYS A 500 -3.16 -36.13 8.94
C LYS A 500 -2.22 -35.79 10.11
N TYR A 501 -2.02 -36.76 11.01
CA TYR A 501 -1.13 -36.65 12.18
C TYR A 501 -1.60 -35.66 13.27
N ARG A 502 -2.90 -35.35 13.33
CA ARG A 502 -3.52 -34.58 14.42
C ARG A 502 -4.83 -35.24 14.84
N ASP A 503 -5.33 -34.91 16.03
CA ASP A 503 -6.64 -35.37 16.47
C ASP A 503 -7.75 -34.71 15.64
N ALA A 504 -8.80 -35.49 15.37
CA ALA A 504 -9.98 -34.97 14.71
C ALA A 504 -10.70 -33.95 15.60
N TYR A 505 -11.25 -32.90 14.99
CA TYR A 505 -11.95 -31.83 15.68
C TYR A 505 -13.18 -31.38 14.90
N SER A 506 -14.11 -30.72 15.61
CA SER A 506 -15.29 -30.10 15.01
C SER A 506 -15.05 -28.60 14.86
N THR A 507 -15.34 -28.04 13.69
CA THR A 507 -15.16 -26.61 13.39
C THR A 507 -16.21 -26.11 12.42
N HIS A 508 -16.32 -24.79 12.25
CA HIS A 508 -17.10 -24.16 11.19
C HIS A 508 -16.16 -23.72 10.06
N ILE A 509 -16.60 -23.85 8.81
CA ILE A 509 -15.86 -23.36 7.64
C ILE A 509 -16.65 -22.15 7.08
N PRO A 510 -16.29 -20.91 7.46
CA PRO A 510 -17.01 -19.70 7.06
C PRO A 510 -16.60 -19.27 5.65
N ALA A 511 -17.01 -20.03 4.65
CA ALA A 511 -16.66 -19.84 3.25
C ALA A 511 -17.88 -19.79 2.33
N VAL A 512 -17.73 -19.11 1.20
CA VAL A 512 -18.68 -19.08 0.07
C VAL A 512 -18.34 -20.15 -0.95
#